data_AF-A0A7V3D4F1-F1
#
_entry.id   AF-A0A7V3D4F1-F1
#
_cell.length_a   1.000
_cell.length_b   1.000
_cell.length_c   1.000
_cell.angle_alpha   90.00
_cell.angle_beta   90.00
_cell.angle_gamma   90.00
#
_symmetry.space_group_name_H-M   'P 1'
#
loop_
_entity.id
_entity.type
_entity.pdbx_description
1 polymer ?
#
loop_
_entity_poly.entity_id
_entity_poly.type
_entity_poly.pdbx_seq_one_letter_code
_entity_poly.pdbx_strand_id
1 'polypeptide(L)'
;MIPFLLMLVCSTPAQERGQPAWPDVFVSLANYDVAYAKPVIGKGEKPASYQQKAIYTWTGGRFEILEITLARDPAFKDSYSAAALRKEKNPPKELEINKKKAWLWEFPPDPCKLNQVIRRLVVVLDTDKVLIIEQIGGGAELEDVARKFDFARVEKALTNPPKK
;
A
#
# COMPACT_ATOMS: atom_id res chain seq x y z
N MET A 1 -47.75 2.23 10.39
CA MET A 1 -46.55 2.96 9.96
C MET A 1 -45.37 2.02 10.10
N ILE A 2 -44.79 1.57 9.00
CA ILE A 2 -43.62 0.67 9.00
C ILE A 2 -42.42 1.56 8.65
N PRO A 3 -41.37 1.66 9.49
CA PRO A 3 -40.22 2.48 9.16
C PRO A 3 -39.40 1.77 8.08
N PHE A 4 -39.26 2.46 6.95
CA PHE A 4 -38.44 2.06 5.81
C PHE A 4 -36.97 2.22 6.22
N LEU A 5 -36.30 1.11 6.51
CA LEU A 5 -34.87 1.08 6.80
C LEU A 5 -34.12 1.31 5.49
N LEU A 6 -33.71 2.55 5.24
CA LEU A 6 -32.86 2.92 4.11
C LEU A 6 -31.46 2.32 4.37
N MET A 7 -31.17 1.16 3.80
CA MET A 7 -29.80 0.65 3.75
C MET A 7 -28.97 1.61 2.88
N LEU A 8 -28.14 2.42 3.53
CA LEU A 8 -27.06 3.14 2.86
C LEU A 8 -26.05 2.09 2.39
N VAL A 9 -26.18 1.67 1.13
CA VAL A 9 -25.13 0.90 0.46
C VAL A 9 -23.94 1.84 0.29
N CYS A 10 -22.92 1.66 1.13
CA CYS A 10 -21.62 2.29 0.93
C CYS A 10 -20.98 1.71 -0.33
N SER A 11 -21.32 2.27 -1.50
CA SER A 11 -20.69 1.94 -2.77
C SER A 11 -19.22 2.33 -2.70
N THR A 12 -18.34 1.34 -2.59
CA THR A 12 -16.89 1.54 -2.75
C THR A 12 -16.64 1.83 -4.23
N PRO A 13 -15.99 2.94 -4.62
CA PRO A 13 -15.74 3.23 -6.03
C PRO A 13 -14.87 2.11 -6.63
N ALA A 14 -15.33 1.56 -7.76
CA ALA A 14 -14.57 0.58 -8.52
C ALA A 14 -13.25 1.23 -8.99
N GLN A 15 -12.13 0.74 -8.50
CA GLN A 15 -10.81 1.24 -8.87
C GLN A 15 -10.54 0.87 -10.34
N GLU A 16 -10.35 1.86 -11.20
CA GLU A 16 -10.11 1.62 -12.63
C GLU A 16 -8.82 0.80 -12.81
N ARG A 17 -8.95 -0.37 -13.44
CA ARG A 17 -7.81 -1.22 -13.81
C ARG A 17 -6.96 -0.50 -14.86
N GLY A 18 -5.65 -0.47 -14.64
CA GLY A 18 -4.64 0.11 -15.52
C GLY A 18 -3.49 -0.87 -15.80
N GLN A 19 -2.48 -0.39 -16.53
CA GLN A 19 -1.22 -1.10 -16.71
C GLN A 19 -0.20 -0.65 -15.67
N PRO A 20 0.75 -1.50 -15.26
CA PRO A 20 1.84 -1.08 -14.38
C PRO A 20 2.70 -0.02 -15.08
N ALA A 21 2.82 1.15 -14.45
CA ALA A 21 3.72 2.22 -14.88
C ALA A 21 5.19 1.83 -14.70
N TRP A 22 5.47 0.99 -13.71
CA TRP A 22 6.77 0.39 -13.46
C TRP A 22 6.64 -1.15 -13.43
N PRO A 23 6.50 -1.81 -14.60
CA PRO A 23 6.23 -3.26 -14.69
C PRO A 23 7.32 -4.11 -14.02
N ASP A 24 8.52 -3.57 -13.97
CA ASP A 24 9.75 -4.25 -13.60
C ASP A 24 10.04 -4.29 -12.09
N VAL A 25 9.23 -3.61 -11.27
CA VAL A 25 9.50 -3.44 -9.83
C VAL A 25 8.39 -4.00 -8.94
N PHE A 26 7.22 -4.29 -9.49
CA PHE A 26 6.21 -5.09 -8.78
C PHE A 26 6.63 -6.56 -8.80
N VAL A 27 6.57 -7.22 -7.64
CA VAL A 27 6.99 -8.63 -7.51
C VAL A 27 5.87 -9.57 -7.94
N SER A 28 6.25 -10.75 -8.42
CA SER A 28 5.30 -11.86 -8.53
C SER A 28 5.17 -12.57 -7.18
N LEU A 29 3.94 -12.83 -6.74
CA LEU A 29 3.65 -13.58 -5.53
C LEU A 29 2.98 -14.90 -5.92
N ALA A 30 3.53 -16.02 -5.46
CA ALA A 30 2.98 -17.34 -5.75
C ALA A 30 1.54 -17.45 -5.21
N ASN A 31 0.63 -17.97 -6.03
CA ASN A 31 -0.79 -18.13 -5.72
C ASN A 31 -1.55 -16.82 -5.46
N TYR A 32 -1.09 -15.70 -6.03
CA TYR A 32 -1.88 -14.47 -6.12
C TYR A 32 -2.13 -14.12 -7.59
N ASP A 33 -3.33 -13.66 -7.87
CA ASP A 33 -3.61 -12.87 -9.08
C ASP A 33 -3.31 -11.40 -8.80
N VAL A 34 -2.89 -10.64 -9.81
CA VAL A 34 -2.50 -9.23 -9.66
C VAL A 34 -3.25 -8.31 -10.60
N ALA A 35 -3.84 -7.25 -10.05
CA ALA A 35 -4.44 -6.16 -10.80
C ALA A 35 -3.73 -4.83 -10.47
N TYR A 36 -3.53 -3.98 -11.47
CA TYR A 36 -2.89 -2.68 -11.26
C TYR A 36 -3.93 -1.57 -11.31
N ALA A 37 -3.88 -0.64 -10.37
CA ALA A 37 -4.61 0.61 -10.46
C ALA A 37 -3.92 1.56 -11.44
N LYS A 38 -4.67 2.50 -12.03
CA LYS A 38 -4.05 3.63 -12.74
C LYS A 38 -3.10 4.40 -11.81
N PRO A 39 -1.94 4.86 -12.30
CA PRO A 39 -1.06 5.70 -11.51
C PRO A 39 -1.74 7.02 -11.15
N VAL A 40 -1.53 7.49 -9.93
CA VAL A 40 -1.96 8.82 -9.49
C VAL A 40 -0.74 9.73 -9.57
N ILE A 41 -0.85 10.80 -10.35
CA ILE A 41 0.26 11.73 -10.62
C ILE A 41 -0.15 13.11 -10.12
N GLY A 42 0.72 13.75 -9.34
CA GLY A 42 0.54 15.12 -8.86
C GLY A 42 0.44 16.15 -10.00
N LYS A 43 0.11 17.38 -9.64
CA LYS A 43 -0.03 18.49 -10.59
C LYS A 43 1.34 18.95 -11.13
N GLY A 44 1.32 19.59 -12.29
CA GLY A 44 2.49 20.19 -12.94
C GLY A 44 3.12 19.33 -14.06
N GLU A 45 4.14 19.90 -14.70
CA GLU A 45 4.93 19.23 -15.74
C GLU A 45 5.97 18.27 -15.15
N LYS A 46 6.51 18.61 -13.98
CA LYS A 46 7.47 17.80 -13.21
C LYS A 46 6.87 17.49 -11.83
N PRO A 47 5.93 16.55 -11.74
CA PRO A 47 5.23 16.25 -10.49
C PRO A 47 6.20 15.69 -9.46
N ALA A 48 6.18 16.27 -8.25
CA ALA A 48 6.99 15.80 -7.12
C ALA A 48 6.36 14.60 -6.40
N SER A 49 5.05 14.43 -6.52
CA SER A 49 4.30 13.33 -5.93
C SER A 49 3.61 12.45 -6.96
N TYR A 50 3.71 11.15 -6.77
CA TYR A 50 3.03 10.14 -7.60
C TYR A 50 3.05 8.78 -6.92
N GLN A 51 2.09 7.93 -7.28
CA GLN A 51 2.01 6.58 -6.76
C GLN A 51 1.32 5.64 -7.73
N GLN A 52 1.56 4.34 -7.57
CA GLN A 52 0.76 3.30 -8.18
C GLN A 52 0.54 2.15 -7.19
N LYS A 53 -0.68 1.62 -7.19
CA LYS A 53 -1.09 0.48 -6.38
C LYS A 53 -1.25 -0.76 -7.25
N ALA A 54 -0.70 -1.89 -6.80
CA ALA A 54 -0.99 -3.23 -7.29
C ALA A 54 -1.79 -3.98 -6.21
N ILE A 55 -2.83 -4.69 -6.63
CA ILE A 55 -3.75 -5.43 -5.77
C ILE A 55 -3.54 -6.91 -6.06
N TYR A 56 -3.02 -7.62 -5.07
CA TYR A 56 -2.77 -9.06 -5.12
C TYR A 56 -3.89 -9.78 -4.39
N THR A 57 -4.62 -10.65 -5.09
CA THR A 57 -5.72 -11.42 -4.51
C THR A 57 -5.31 -12.89 -4.44
N TRP A 58 -5.37 -13.48 -3.24
CA TRP A 58 -5.01 -14.88 -3.05
C TRP A 58 -5.96 -15.82 -3.82
N THR A 59 -5.40 -16.77 -4.56
CA THR A 59 -6.17 -17.68 -5.42
C THR A 59 -6.56 -19.00 -4.75
N GLY A 60 -6.02 -19.30 -3.56
CA GLY A 60 -6.30 -20.54 -2.82
C GLY A 60 -7.50 -20.47 -1.89
N GLY A 61 -8.53 -19.67 -2.19
CA GLY A 61 -9.85 -19.73 -1.54
C GLY A 61 -10.05 -19.06 -0.18
N ARG A 62 -9.00 -18.55 0.49
CA ARG A 62 -9.15 -17.66 1.67
C ARG A 62 -9.33 -16.21 1.25
N PHE A 63 -10.05 -15.43 2.05
CA PHE A 63 -10.17 -13.99 1.87
C PHE A 63 -8.88 -13.30 2.32
N GLU A 64 -8.01 -13.04 1.34
CA GLU A 64 -6.76 -12.34 1.54
C GLU A 64 -6.44 -11.48 0.32
N ILE A 65 -6.25 -10.19 0.58
CA ILE A 65 -5.87 -9.19 -0.41
C ILE A 65 -4.66 -8.42 0.14
N LEU A 66 -3.64 -8.27 -0.69
CA LEU A 66 -2.52 -7.37 -0.43
C LEU A 66 -2.59 -6.20 -1.41
N GLU A 67 -2.62 -4.99 -0.87
CA GLU A 67 -2.50 -3.76 -1.65
C GLU A 67 -1.09 -3.23 -1.49
N ILE A 68 -0.30 -3.34 -2.56
CA ILE A 68 1.08 -2.87 -2.59
C ILE A 68 1.14 -1.55 -3.34
N THR A 69 1.56 -0.49 -2.66
CA THR A 69 1.72 0.84 -3.24
C THR A 69 3.19 1.23 -3.29
N LEU A 70 3.64 1.62 -4.48
CA LEU A 70 4.92 2.30 -4.68
C LEU A 70 4.64 3.78 -4.83
N ALA A 71 5.25 4.60 -4.00
CA ALA A 71 4.93 6.03 -3.94
C ALA A 71 6.18 6.89 -3.74
N ARG A 72 6.10 8.09 -4.31
CA ARG A 72 6.99 9.20 -4.04
C ARG A 72 6.18 10.41 -3.58
N ASP A 73 6.60 11.05 -2.50
CA ASP A 73 6.08 12.33 -2.03
C ASP A 73 7.10 12.98 -1.06
N PRO A 74 7.50 14.25 -1.26
CA PRO A 74 8.39 14.95 -0.32
C PRO A 74 7.88 15.00 1.13
N ALA A 75 6.55 14.95 1.34
CA ALA A 75 5.97 14.95 2.68
C ALA A 75 6.30 13.70 3.50
N PHE A 76 6.69 12.58 2.85
CA PHE A 76 7.01 11.33 3.53
C PHE A 76 8.18 11.43 4.50
N LYS A 77 9.12 12.35 4.25
CA LYS A 77 10.23 12.62 5.17
C LYS A 77 9.73 12.95 6.58
N ASP A 78 8.67 13.75 6.65
CA ASP A 78 8.11 14.21 7.92
C ASP A 78 7.07 13.22 8.44
N SER A 79 6.16 12.76 7.57
CA SER A 79 5.07 11.84 7.93
C SER A 79 5.55 10.50 8.47
N TYR A 80 6.65 9.96 7.94
CA TYR A 80 7.24 8.68 8.40
C TYR A 80 8.48 8.87 9.26
N SER A 81 8.69 10.06 9.81
CA SER A 81 9.71 10.28 10.82
C SER A 81 9.33 9.59 12.14
N ALA A 82 10.33 9.05 12.85
CA ALA A 82 10.11 8.43 14.16
C ALA A 82 9.42 9.38 15.16
N ALA A 83 9.71 10.69 15.05
CA ALA A 83 9.11 11.72 15.90
C ALA A 83 7.63 11.96 15.60
N ALA A 84 7.20 11.87 14.34
CA ALA A 84 5.79 11.96 13.97
C ALA A 84 5.03 10.70 14.40
N LEU A 85 5.56 9.52 14.08
CA LEU A 85 4.88 8.25 14.29
C LEU A 85 4.68 7.89 15.77
N ARG A 86 5.61 8.27 16.65
CA ARG A 86 5.47 8.06 18.10
C ARG A 86 4.33 8.87 18.74
N LYS A 87 3.84 9.91 18.05
CA LYS A 87 2.73 10.75 18.52
C LYS A 87 1.38 10.25 18.06
N GLU A 88 1.33 9.23 17.19
CA GLU A 88 0.08 8.65 16.76
C GLU A 88 -0.65 7.95 17.91
N LYS A 89 -1.98 7.91 17.83
CA LYS A 89 -2.82 7.19 18.81
C LYS A 89 -2.51 5.69 18.85
N ASN A 90 -2.16 5.10 17.71
CA ASN A 90 -1.71 3.71 17.57
C ASN A 90 -0.33 3.73 16.91
N PRO A 91 0.75 3.96 17.69
CA PRO A 91 2.08 4.08 17.12
C PRO A 91 2.53 2.74 16.50
N PRO A 92 3.14 2.76 15.30
CA PRO A 92 3.62 1.55 14.66
C PRO A 92 4.82 0.95 15.39
N LYS A 93 5.02 -0.36 15.19
CA LYS A 93 6.26 -1.05 15.54
C LYS A 93 7.35 -0.67 14.53
N GLU A 94 8.52 -0.26 15.04
CA GLU A 94 9.72 -0.06 14.22
C GLU A 94 10.34 -1.41 13.85
N LEU A 95 10.70 -1.56 12.58
CA LEU A 95 11.34 -2.75 12.03
C LEU A 95 12.50 -2.35 11.10
N GLU A 96 13.35 -3.32 10.79
CA GLU A 96 14.35 -3.21 9.73
C GLU A 96 14.15 -4.33 8.70
N ILE A 97 13.98 -3.95 7.44
CA ILE A 97 13.79 -4.88 6.32
C ILE A 97 14.82 -4.53 5.26
N ASN A 98 15.67 -5.49 4.89
CA ASN A 98 16.75 -5.31 3.91
C ASN A 98 17.55 -4.00 4.14
N LYS A 99 17.91 -3.70 5.41
CA LYS A 99 18.63 -2.49 5.85
C LYS A 99 17.89 -1.16 5.67
N LYS A 100 16.58 -1.20 5.39
CA LYS A 100 15.70 -0.02 5.35
C LYS A 100 14.82 -0.01 6.58
N LYS A 101 14.56 1.19 7.08
CA LYS A 101 13.63 1.40 8.19
C LYS A 101 12.20 1.12 7.72
N ALA A 102 11.44 0.42 8.55
CA ALA A 102 10.04 0.12 8.29
C ALA A 102 9.18 0.32 9.53
N TRP A 103 7.88 0.51 9.29
CA TRP A 103 6.87 0.80 10.29
C TRP A 103 5.68 -0.13 10.07
N LEU A 104 5.36 -0.95 11.07
CA LEU A 104 4.26 -1.90 11.02
C LEU A 104 3.14 -1.46 11.96
N TRP A 105 1.96 -1.22 11.39
CA TRP A 105 0.72 -1.06 12.13
C TRP A 105 -0.08 -2.36 12.10
N GLU A 106 -0.68 -2.68 13.23
CA GLU A 106 -1.68 -3.72 13.36
C GLU A 106 -2.97 -3.06 13.86
N PHE A 107 -4.06 -3.32 13.14
CA PHE A 107 -5.37 -2.76 13.43
C PHE A 107 -6.29 -3.89 13.89
N PRO A 108 -7.02 -3.71 15.00
CA PRO A 108 -7.99 -4.68 15.42
C PRO A 108 -9.07 -4.83 14.34
N PRO A 109 -9.43 -6.07 13.96
CA PRO A 109 -10.48 -6.31 12.98
C PRO A 109 -11.84 -5.84 13.51
N ASP A 110 -12.57 -5.12 12.68
CA ASP A 110 -13.95 -4.69 12.92
C ASP A 110 -14.87 -5.68 12.19
N PRO A 111 -15.69 -6.48 12.92
CA PRO A 111 -16.53 -7.50 12.30
C PRO A 111 -17.58 -6.91 11.33
N CYS A 112 -17.84 -5.60 11.42
CA CYS A 112 -18.77 -4.91 10.53
C CYS A 112 -18.10 -4.38 9.25
N LYS A 113 -16.77 -4.52 9.09
CA LYS A 113 -16.01 -3.98 7.94
C LYS A 113 -15.15 -5.05 7.29
N LEU A 114 -15.75 -5.80 6.36
CA LEU A 114 -15.07 -6.89 5.63
C LEU A 114 -13.82 -6.43 4.84
N ASN A 115 -13.82 -5.21 4.29
CA ASN A 115 -12.71 -4.68 3.50
C ASN A 115 -11.74 -3.80 4.32
N GLN A 116 -11.68 -4.00 5.64
CA GLN A 116 -10.78 -3.23 6.49
C GLN A 116 -9.33 -3.69 6.33
N VAL A 117 -8.40 -2.73 6.26
CA VAL A 117 -6.97 -2.99 6.42
C VAL A 117 -6.70 -3.43 7.86
N ILE A 118 -6.19 -4.65 8.04
CA ILE A 118 -5.86 -5.20 9.36
C ILE A 118 -4.38 -5.06 9.70
N ARG A 119 -3.50 -4.97 8.70
CA ARG A 119 -2.07 -4.72 8.87
C ARG A 119 -1.59 -3.77 7.78
N ARG A 120 -0.70 -2.84 8.13
CA ARG A 120 -0.03 -1.95 7.19
C ARG A 120 1.46 -1.96 7.50
N LEU A 121 2.28 -2.25 6.51
CA LEU A 121 3.73 -2.10 6.56
C LEU A 121 4.15 -0.97 5.63
N VAL A 122 4.91 -0.01 6.14
CA VAL A 122 5.55 1.03 5.33
C VAL A 122 7.05 0.84 5.42
N VAL A 123 7.72 0.65 4.28
CA VAL A 123 9.18 0.66 4.17
C VAL A 123 9.63 2.00 3.61
N VAL A 124 10.47 2.71 4.35
CA VAL A 124 11.07 3.97 3.93
C VAL A 124 12.26 3.66 3.04
N LEU A 125 12.09 3.82 1.73
CA LEU A 125 13.10 3.52 0.73
C LEU A 125 14.12 4.67 0.64
N ASP A 126 13.62 5.90 0.63
CA ASP A 126 14.40 7.13 0.63
C ASP A 126 13.61 8.22 1.38
N THR A 127 14.18 9.42 1.52
CA THR A 127 13.54 10.58 2.16
C THR A 127 12.17 10.92 1.61
N ASP A 128 11.92 10.67 0.33
CA ASP A 128 10.67 10.96 -0.36
C ASP A 128 10.02 9.73 -1.01
N LYS A 129 10.51 8.50 -0.76
CA LYS A 129 10.03 7.28 -1.43
C LYS A 129 9.67 6.19 -0.44
N VAL A 130 8.55 5.53 -0.69
CA VAL A 130 8.07 4.45 0.16
C VAL A 130 7.50 3.28 -0.64
N LEU A 131 7.61 2.10 -0.03
CA LEU A 131 6.80 0.92 -0.35
C LEU A 131 5.79 0.74 0.79
N ILE A 132 4.50 0.70 0.45
CA ILE A 132 3.42 0.47 1.41
C ILE A 132 2.77 -0.87 1.05
N ILE A 133 2.62 -1.75 2.04
CA ILE A 133 1.89 -3.01 1.90
C ILE A 133 0.75 -2.98 2.90
N GLU A 134 -0.47 -2.97 2.41
CA GLU A 134 -1.68 -3.06 3.21
C GLU A 134 -2.30 -4.43 3.03
N GLN A 135 -2.83 -5.01 4.10
CA GLN A 135 -3.44 -6.32 4.08
C GLN A 135 -4.88 -6.25 4.55
N ILE A 136 -5.77 -6.83 3.74
CA ILE A 136 -7.19 -7.02 4.01
C ILE A 136 -7.44 -8.52 4.11
N GLY A 137 -8.05 -8.96 5.20
CA GLY A 137 -8.09 -10.39 5.56
C GLY A 137 -6.74 -10.93 6.02
N GLY A 138 -6.69 -12.16 6.53
CA GLY A 138 -5.46 -12.75 7.09
C GLY A 138 -4.72 -13.65 6.10
N GLY A 139 -3.40 -13.82 6.27
CA GLY A 139 -2.68 -14.93 5.65
C GLY A 139 -1.20 -14.69 5.30
N ALA A 140 -0.82 -13.51 4.82
CA ALA A 140 0.57 -13.16 4.55
C ALA A 140 1.29 -12.54 5.75
N GLU A 141 2.59 -12.81 5.85
CA GLU A 141 3.53 -12.01 6.63
C GLU A 141 4.09 -10.88 5.78
N LEU A 142 3.76 -9.64 6.12
CA LEU A 142 4.10 -8.47 5.29
C LEU A 142 5.60 -8.25 5.16
N GLU A 143 6.37 -8.62 6.20
CA GLU A 143 7.82 -8.55 6.21
C GLU A 143 8.42 -9.47 5.12
N ASP A 144 7.90 -10.68 4.98
CA ASP A 144 8.36 -11.65 3.97
C ASP A 144 7.98 -11.20 2.56
N VAL A 145 6.81 -10.58 2.38
CA VAL A 145 6.41 -9.96 1.12
C VAL A 145 7.36 -8.82 0.76
N ALA A 146 7.65 -7.92 1.71
CA ALA A 146 8.57 -6.80 1.50
C ALA A 146 9.99 -7.26 1.15
N ARG A 147 10.49 -8.34 1.78
CA ARG A 147 11.83 -8.89 1.50
C ARG A 147 12.04 -9.35 0.05
N LYS A 148 10.96 -9.64 -0.68
CA LYS A 148 11.01 -10.05 -2.10
C LYS A 148 11.33 -8.90 -3.06
N PHE A 149 11.18 -7.65 -2.62
CA PHE A 149 11.44 -6.49 -3.46
C PHE A 149 12.94 -6.16 -3.50
N ASP A 150 13.43 -5.83 -4.69
CA ASP A 150 14.70 -5.14 -4.88
C ASP A 150 14.49 -3.64 -4.62
N PHE A 151 14.74 -3.21 -3.38
CA PHE A 151 14.55 -1.82 -2.96
C PHE A 151 15.38 -0.83 -3.77
N ALA A 152 16.61 -1.18 -4.18
CA ALA A 152 17.44 -0.30 -4.99
C ALA A 152 16.83 -0.09 -6.40
N ARG A 153 16.27 -1.16 -6.99
CA ARG A 153 15.56 -1.05 -8.27
C ARG A 153 14.28 -0.21 -8.15
N VAL A 154 13.51 -0.39 -7.07
CA VAL A 154 12.30 0.40 -6.78
C VAL A 154 12.65 1.88 -6.62
N GLU A 155 13.65 2.22 -5.81
CA GLU A 155 14.12 3.60 -5.59
C GLU A 155 14.50 4.28 -6.91
N LYS A 156 15.24 3.57 -7.77
CA LYS A 156 15.63 4.05 -9.09
C LYS A 156 14.42 4.27 -10.00
N ALA A 157 13.47 3.34 -10.02
CA ALA A 157 12.25 3.48 -10.82
C ALA A 157 11.41 4.69 -10.39
N LEU A 158 11.24 4.88 -9.08
CA LEU A 158 10.55 6.02 -8.47
C LEU A 158 11.31 7.35 -8.60
N THR A 159 12.44 7.41 -9.31
CA THR A 159 13.05 8.70 -9.68
C THR A 159 12.28 9.35 -10.83
N ASN A 160 11.63 8.56 -11.69
CA ASN A 160 10.91 9.03 -12.85
C ASN A 160 9.39 8.87 -12.66
N PRO A 161 8.59 9.93 -12.86
CA PRO A 161 7.13 9.83 -12.77
C PRO A 161 6.58 8.91 -13.88
N PRO A 162 5.42 8.27 -13.65
CA PRO A 162 4.68 7.58 -14.70
C PRO A 162 4.38 8.51 -15.89
N LYS A 163 4.25 7.94 -17.09
CA LYS A 163 3.71 8.68 -18.24
C LYS A 163 2.24 8.99 -17.98
N LYS A 164 1.80 10.20 -18.36
CA LYS A 164 0.40 10.62 -18.32
C LYS A 164 -0.42 9.90 -19.40
#